data_AF-A2BV35-F1
#
_entry.id   AF-A2BV35-F1
#
_cell.length_a   1.000
_cell.length_b   1.000
_cell.length_c   1.000
_cell.angle_alpha   90.00
_cell.angle_beta   90.00
_cell.angle_gamma   90.00
#
_symmetry.space_group_name_H-M   'P 1'
#
loop_
_entity.id
_entity.type
_entity.pdbx_description
1 polymer ?
#
loop_
_entity_poly.entity_id
_entity_poly.type
_entity_poly.pdbx_seq_one_letter_code
_entity_poly.pdbx_strand_id
1 'polypeptide(L)' 'MPLSSYRMHKIYLAAIMNYGLGSDDPEELAYYNKLRKEMDEIEKDAVKKGIPLTWDIPDGMDK' A
#
# COMPACT_ATOMS: atom_id res chain seq x y z
N MET A 1 -16.22 11.13 -5.60
CA MET A 1 -16.72 10.53 -6.88
C MET A 1 -16.21 9.10 -6.84
N PRO A 2 -17.00 8.02 -7.07
CA PRO A 2 -16.48 6.67 -6.82
C PRO A 2 -15.18 6.44 -7.59
N LEU A 3 -14.13 6.02 -6.88
CA LEU A 3 -12.80 5.82 -7.47
C LEU A 3 -12.92 4.85 -8.64
N SER A 4 -12.55 5.30 -9.84
CA SER A 4 -12.51 4.43 -11.01
C SER A 4 -11.55 3.26 -10.75
N SER A 5 -11.85 2.08 -11.30
CA SER A 5 -11.01 0.88 -11.19
C SER A 5 -9.54 1.15 -11.51
N TYR A 6 -9.27 2.04 -12.49
CA TYR A 6 -7.92 2.46 -12.85
C TYR A 6 -7.21 3.26 -11.74
N ARG A 7 -7.93 4.14 -11.05
CA ARG A 7 -7.40 4.93 -9.92
C ARG A 7 -7.13 4.01 -8.72
N MET A 8 -8.06 3.10 -8.41
CA MET A 8 -7.85 2.09 -7.37
C MET A 8 -6.61 1.24 -7.63
N HIS A 9 -6.39 0.79 -8.87
CA HIS A 9 -5.22 -0.02 -9.22
C HIS A 9 -3.90 0.74 -9.05
N LYS A 10 -3.85 2.04 -9.39
CA LYS A 10 -2.67 2.88 -9.11
C LYS A 10 -2.39 3.01 -7.63
N ILE A 11 -3.42 3.27 -6.83
CA ILE A 11 -3.29 3.41 -5.36
C ILE A 11 -2.81 2.09 -4.76
N TYR A 12 -3.29 0.96 -5.26
CA TYR A 12 -2.87 -0.38 -4.84
C TYR A 12 -1.39 -0.64 -5.14
N LEU A 13 -0.92 -0.33 -6.36
CA LEU A 13 0.49 -0.44 -6.71
C LEU A 13 1.36 0.51 -5.87
N ALA A 14 0.89 1.74 -5.63
CA ALA A 14 1.59 2.70 -4.78
C ALA A 14 1.68 2.22 -3.32
N ALA A 15 0.64 1.58 -2.79
CA ALA A 15 0.64 1.01 -1.45
C ALA A 15 1.62 -0.15 -1.31
N ILE A 16 1.67 -1.06 -2.30
CA ILE A 16 2.60 -2.20 -2.29
C ILE A 16 4.05 -1.76 -2.46
N MET A 17 4.30 -0.87 -3.41
CA MET A 17 5.66 -0.47 -3.77
C MET A 17 6.15 0.74 -2.98
N ASN A 18 5.35 1.22 -2.02
CA ASN A 18 5.59 2.43 -1.23
C ASN A 18 5.90 3.69 -2.06
N TYR A 19 5.27 3.84 -3.23
CA TYR A 19 5.40 5.06 -4.02
C TYR A 19 4.57 6.19 -3.42
N GLY A 20 5.04 7.42 -3.60
CA GLY A 20 4.27 8.62 -3.29
C GLY A 20 2.98 8.63 -4.12
N LEU A 21 1.82 8.67 -3.45
CA LEU A 21 0.51 8.67 -4.12
C LEU A 21 0.34 9.87 -5.06
N GLY A 22 1.04 10.98 -4.78
CA GLY A 22 1.08 12.18 -5.63
C GLY A 22 -0.29 12.83 -5.84
N SER A 23 -1.28 12.45 -5.04
CA SER A 23 -2.68 12.84 -5.16
C SER A 23 -3.14 13.47 -3.86
N ASP A 24 -3.63 14.70 -3.95
CA ASP A 24 -4.23 15.47 -2.85
C ASP A 24 -5.71 15.10 -2.61
N ASP A 25 -6.26 14.15 -3.39
CA ASP A 25 -7.65 13.72 -3.24
C ASP A 25 -7.85 12.94 -1.93
N PRO A 26 -8.72 13.39 -1.01
CA PRO A 26 -8.92 12.76 0.29
C PRO A 26 -9.53 11.34 0.18
N GLU A 27 -10.29 11.06 -0.88
CA GLU A 27 -10.83 9.71 -1.16
C GLU A 27 -9.70 8.73 -1.52
N GLU A 28 -8.68 9.17 -2.25
CA GLU A 28 -7.52 8.34 -2.66
C GLU A 28 -6.61 8.06 -1.45
N LEU A 29 -6.38 9.06 -0.60
CA LEU A 29 -5.64 8.91 0.66
C LEU A 29 -6.32 7.96 1.64
N ALA A 30 -7.65 8.06 1.78
CA ALA A 30 -8.41 7.14 2.64
C ALA A 30 -8.31 5.69 2.16
N TYR A 31 -8.37 5.48 0.84
CA TYR A 31 -8.22 4.15 0.24
C TYR A 31 -6.80 3.60 0.40
N TYR A 32 -5.78 4.44 0.20
CA TYR A 32 -4.37 4.10 0.43
C TYR A 32 -4.12 3.65 1.87
N ASN A 33 -4.60 4.42 2.85
CA ASN A 33 -4.43 4.11 4.27
C ASN A 33 -5.11 2.80 4.67
N LYS A 34 -6.27 2.50 4.09
CA LYS A 34 -6.96 1.22 4.30
C LYS A 34 -6.12 0.04 3.80
N LEU A 35 -5.56 0.15 2.58
CA LEU A 35 -4.70 -0.88 2.00
C LEU A 35 -3.42 -1.09 2.81
N ARG A 36 -2.75 -0.01 3.22
CA ARG A 36 -1.58 -0.06 4.11
C ARG A 36 -1.86 -0.84 5.40
N LYS A 37 -3.04 -0.63 6.00
CA LYS A 37 -3.46 -1.33 7.21
C LYS A 37 -3.75 -2.81 6.95
N GLU A 38 -4.46 -3.13 5.87
CA GLU A 38 -4.71 -4.53 5.48
C GLU A 38 -3.39 -5.27 5.20
N MET A 39 -2.42 -4.62 4.55
CA MET A 39 -1.09 -5.20 4.31
C MET A 39 -0.29 -5.43 5.59
N ASP A 40 -0.28 -4.47 6.52
CA ASP A 40 0.36 -4.63 7.84
C ASP A 40 -0.28 -5.77 8.66
N GLU A 41 -1.61 -5.94 8.57
CA GLU A 41 -2.30 -7.07 9.18
C GLU A 41 -1.91 -8.41 8.53
N ILE A 42 -1.79 -8.48 7.20
CA ILE A 42 -1.33 -9.67 6.46
C ILE A 42 0.13 -9.99 6.80
N GLU A 43 1.00 -8.98 6.86
CA GLU A 43 2.41 -9.15 7.22
C GLU A 43 2.53 -9.72 8.64
N LYS A 44 1.78 -9.17 9.60
CA LYS A 44 1.72 -9.68 10.98
C LYS A 44 1.18 -11.11 11.05
N ASP A 45 0.19 -11.47 10.22
CA ASP A 45 -0.33 -12.83 10.12
C ASP A 45 0.69 -13.80 9.51
N ALA A 46 1.43 -13.37 8.48
CA ALA A 46 2.49 -14.15 7.85
C ALA A 46 3.66 -14.40 8.82
N VAL A 47 4.10 -13.38 9.54
CA VAL A 47 5.11 -13.48 10.60
C VAL A 47 4.65 -14.45 11.69
N LYS A 48 3.38 -14.39 12.12
CA LYS A 48 2.80 -15.36 13.08
C LYS A 48 2.78 -16.79 12.55
N LYS A 49 2.56 -16.98 11.25
CA LYS A 49 2.60 -18.29 10.58
C LYS A 49 4.02 -18.79 10.32
N GLY A 50 5.05 -18.05 10.74
CA GLY A 50 6.46 -18.45 10.62
C GLY A 50 7.04 -18.29 9.22
N ILE A 51 6.31 -17.62 8.31
CA ILE A 51 6.83 -17.22 7.00
C ILE A 51 7.28 -15.76 7.15
N PRO A 52 8.58 -15.48 7.20
CA PRO A 52 9.05 -14.11 7.19
C PRO A 52 8.72 -13.51 5.82
N LEU A 53 7.57 -12.83 5.71
CA LEU A 53 7.25 -11.98 4.58
C LEU A 53 8.03 -10.67 4.75
N THR A 54 9.36 -10.77 4.66
CA THR A 54 10.19 -9.58 4.54
C THR A 54 9.99 -9.06 3.13
N TRP A 55 9.10 -8.08 2.99
CA TRP A 55 9.15 -7.20 1.84
C TRP A 55 10.44 -6.39 1.97
N ASP A 56 11.57 -6.96 1.51
CA ASP A 56 12.85 -6.27 1.32
C ASP A 56 12.65 -5.23 0.20
N ILE A 57 11.92 -4.17 0.55
CA ILE A 57 11.76 -2.98 -0.27
C ILE A 57 13.02 -2.17 0.03
N PRO A 58 13.91 -1.95 -0.95
CA PRO A 58 15.04 -1.07 -0.74
C PRO A 58 14.52 0.31 -0.33
N ASP A 59 14.86 0.72 0.88
CA ASP A 59 14.50 1.97 1.58
C ASP A 59 15.09 3.23 0.91
N GLY A 60 15.02 3.34 -0.42
CA GLY A 60 15.86 4.29 -1.15
C GLY A 60 15.41 4.64 -2.57
N MET A 61 14.11 4.73 -2.83
CA MET A 61 13.59 5.34 -4.07
C MET A 61 12.93 6.71 -3.83
N ASP A 62 13.33 7.42 -2.77
CA ASP A 62 13.17 8.87 -2.68
C ASP A 62 14.39 9.54 -3.32
N LYS A 63 14.28 9.87 -4.61
CA LYS A 63 15.08 10.95 -5.22
C LYS A 63 14.35 11.61 -6.37
#